data_AF-A0A1I4URV4-F1
#
_entry.id   AF-A0A1I4URV4-F1
#
_cell.length_a   1.000
_cell.length_b   1.000
_cell.length_c   1.000
_cell.angle_alpha   90.00
_cell.angle_beta   90.00
_cell.angle_gamma   90.00
#
_symmetry.space_group_name_H-M   'P 1'
#
loop_
_entity.id
_entity.type
_entity.pdbx_description
1 polymer ?
#
loop_
_entity_poly.entity_id
_entity_poly.type
_entity_poly.pdbx_seq_one_letter_code
_entity_poly.pdbx_strand_id
1 'polypeptide(L)' 'MSLVLDSSMALAWLFEDENSDQATNVLDQVTEIGATVPSLWRLEVANALLMAVRRSYQKIEKKIG' A
#
# COMPACT_ATOMS: atom_id res chain seq x y z
N MET A 1 -8.97 2.95 -21.73
CA MET A 1 -9.56 3.18 -20.38
C MET A 1 -8.46 3.77 -19.52
N SER A 2 -8.71 4.78 -18.67
CA SER A 2 -7.68 5.31 -17.75
C SER A 2 -7.89 4.75 -16.36
N LEU A 3 -6.86 4.13 -15.78
CA LEU A 3 -6.85 3.67 -14.39
C LEU A 3 -6.19 4.73 -13.50
N VAL A 4 -6.83 5.08 -12.40
CA VAL A 4 -6.25 5.91 -11.32
C VAL A 4 -5.93 4.97 -10.16
N LEU A 5 -4.66 4.87 -9.81
CA LEU A 5 -4.20 4.00 -8.72
C LEU A 5 -4.16 4.78 -7.41
N ASP A 6 -4.96 4.36 -6.45
CA ASP A 6 -4.96 4.87 -5.09
C ASP A 6 -3.73 4.37 -4.30
N SER A 7 -3.30 5.12 -3.29
CA SER A 7 -2.15 4.75 -2.45
C SER A 7 -2.43 3.50 -1.61
N SER A 8 -3.65 3.35 -1.08
CA SER A 8 -4.05 2.17 -0.30
C SER A 8 -4.07 0.89 -1.14
N MET A 9 -4.56 0.97 -2.38
CA MET A 9 -4.56 -0.17 -3.31
C MET A 9 -3.14 -0.63 -3.64
N ALA A 10 -2.21 0.30 -3.84
CA ALA A 10 -0.81 -0.06 -4.07
C ALA A 10 -0.14 -0.68 -2.83
N LEU A 11 -0.49 -0.20 -1.63
CA LEU A 11 0.03 -0.72 -0.36
C LEU A 11 -0.51 -2.11 -0.03
N ALA A 12 -1.72 -2.44 -0.47
CA ALA A 12 -2.31 -3.78 -0.32
C ALA A 12 -1.46 -4.89 -0.98
N TRP A 13 -0.64 -4.56 -1.98
CA TRP A 13 0.30 -5.51 -2.59
C TRP A 13 1.52 -5.81 -1.69
N LEU A 14 1.81 -4.94 -0.73
CA LEU A 14 2.96 -5.08 0.17
C LEU A 14 2.58 -5.76 1.50
N PHE A 15 1.35 -5.56 1.98
CA PHE A 15 0.88 -6.12 3.24
C PHE A 15 0.11 -7.42 3.01
N GLU A 16 0.64 -8.54 3.52
CA GLU A 16 0.04 -9.87 3.35
C GLU A 16 -1.43 -9.92 3.79
N ASP A 17 -1.78 -9.23 4.88
CA ASP A 17 -3.14 -9.19 5.43
C ASP A 17 -4.13 -8.38 4.56
N GLU A 18 -3.64 -7.53 3.67
CA GLU A 18 -4.44 -6.64 2.82
C GLU A 18 -4.46 -7.11 1.35
N ASN A 19 -3.64 -8.11 1.01
CA ASN A 19 -3.56 -8.66 -0.34
C ASN A 19 -4.79 -9.54 -0.63
N SER A 20 -5.56 -9.13 -1.64
CA SER A 20 -6.78 -9.82 -2.08
C SER A 20 -6.72 -10.11 -3.57
N ASP A 21 -7.57 -11.03 -4.05
CA ASP A 21 -7.71 -11.31 -5.48
C ASP A 21 -8.02 -10.03 -6.29
N GLN A 22 -8.78 -9.10 -5.69
CA GLN A 22 -9.05 -7.81 -6.29
C GLN A 22 -7.78 -6.96 -6.42
N ALA A 23 -6.94 -6.91 -5.37
CA ALA A 23 -5.68 -6.17 -5.42
C ALA A 23 -4.75 -6.75 -6.50
N THR A 24 -4.65 -8.08 -6.59
CA THR A 24 -3.87 -8.77 -7.63
C THR A 24 -4.38 -8.43 -9.04
N ASN A 25 -5.70 -8.49 -9.26
CA ASN A 25 -6.28 -8.13 -10.56
C ASN A 25 -6.01 -6.67 -10.97
N VAL A 26 -5.92 -5.75 -9.99
CA VAL A 26 -5.54 -4.36 -10.27
C VAL A 26 -4.04 -4.26 -10.59
N LEU A 27 -3.19 -5.03 -9.90
CA LEU A 27 -1.75 -5.08 -10.20
C LEU A 27 -1.48 -5.55 -11.64
N ASP A 28 -2.19 -6.58 -12.09
CA ASP A 28 -2.07 -7.10 -13.46
C ASP A 28 -2.45 -6.02 -14.49
N GLN A 29 -3.56 -5.32 -14.27
CA GLN A 29 -3.98 -4.20 -15.12
C GLN A 29 -2.95 -3.07 -15.13
N VAL A 30 -2.44 -2.66 -13.96
CA VAL A 30 -1.40 -1.62 -13.86
C VAL A 30 -0.13 -2.03 -14.61
N THR A 31 0.23 -3.31 -14.57
CA THR A 31 1.41 -3.85 -15.25
C THR A 31 1.23 -3.86 -16.78
N GLU A 32 0.01 -4.15 -17.26
CA GLU A 32 -0.29 -4.23 -18.68
C GLU A 32 -0.46 -2.84 -19.33
N ILE A 33 -1.23 -1.95 -18.70
CA ILE A 33 -1.67 -0.69 -19.33
C ILE A 33 -1.19 0.57 -18.59
N GLY A 34 -0.50 0.43 -17.47
CA GLY A 34 -0.09 1.54 -16.61
C GLY A 34 -1.25 2.13 -15.80
N ALA A 35 -0.93 3.14 -14.99
CA ALA A 35 -1.92 3.92 -14.25
C ALA A 35 -1.43 5.36 -14.02
N THR A 36 -2.39 6.24 -13.79
CA THR A 36 -2.15 7.59 -13.26
C THR A 36 -2.34 7.57 -11.75
N VAL A 37 -1.69 8.49 -11.05
CA VAL A 37 -1.79 8.60 -9.59
C VAL A 37 -2.14 10.04 -9.17
N PRO A 38 -2.82 10.24 -8.04
CA PRO A 38 -3.00 11.56 -7.45
C PRO A 38 -1.67 12.27 -7.18
N SER A 39 -1.68 13.61 -7.16
CA SER A 39 -0.46 14.42 -6.94
C SER A 39 0.20 14.15 -5.58
N LEU A 40 -0.58 13.78 -4.57
CA LEU A 40 -0.10 13.48 -3.21
C LEU A 40 0.22 11.99 -2.97
N TRP A 41 -0.01 11.12 -3.96
CA TRP A 41 0.10 9.67 -3.81
C TRP A 41 1.43 9.22 -3.18
N ARG A 42 2.55 9.83 -3.59
CA ARG A 42 3.89 9.49 -3.05
C ARG A 42 4.02 9.80 -1.55
N LEU A 43 3.41 10.89 -1.08
CA LEU A 43 3.42 11.27 0.33
C LEU A 43 2.57 10.31 1.16
N GLU A 44 1.42 9.89 0.62
CA GLU A 44 0.54 8.92 1.28
C GLU A 44 1.20 7.55 1.41
N VAL A 45 1.82 7.04 0.35
CA VAL A 45 2.60 5.79 0.39
C VAL A 45 3.73 5.89 1.42
N ALA A 46 4.53 6.95 1.38
CA ALA A 46 5.63 7.14 2.34
C ALA A 46 5.12 7.22 3.80
N ASN A 47 4.02 7.94 4.03
CA ASN A 47 3.42 8.06 5.35
C ASN A 47 2.88 6.72 5.86
N ALA A 48 2.20 5.94 5.01
CA ALA A 48 1.69 4.63 5.37
C ALA A 48 2.81 3.65 5.72
N LEU A 49 3.89 3.60 4.93
CA LEU A 49 5.07 2.79 5.23
C LEU A 49 5.74 3.21 6.55
N LEU A 50 5.89 4.50 6.79
CA LEU A 50 6.40 5.02 8.06
C LEU A 50 5.52 4.61 9.25
N MET A 51 4.20 4.66 9.09
CA MET A 51 3.25 4.21 10.11
C MET A 51 3.37 2.71 10.38
N ALA A 52 3.49 1.89 9.33
CA ALA A 52 3.68 0.45 9.48
C ALA A 52 4.93 0.13 10.31
N VAL A 53 6.05 0.77 10.00
CA VAL A 53 7.32 0.63 10.74
C VAL A 53 7.16 1.06 12.20
N ARG A 54 6.55 2.23 12.46
CA ARG A 54 6.31 2.72 13.84
C ARG A 54 5.45 1.77 14.67
N ARG A 55 4.41 1.18 14.07
CA ARG A 55 3.55 0.20 14.76
C ARG A 55 4.31 -1.07 15.12
N SER A 56 5.25 -1.52 14.29
CA SER A 56 6.10 -2.68 14.60
C SER A 56 6.96 -2.44 15.84
N TYR A 57 7.54 -1.25 16.00
CA TYR A 57 8.30 -0.91 17.21
C TYR A 57 7.43 -0.84 18.47
N GLN A 58 6.22 -0.28 18.38
CA GLN A 58 5.28 -0.26 19.51
C GLN A 58 4.85 -1.66 19.96
N LYS A 59 4.70 -2.60 19.02
CA LYS A 59 4.42 -4.01 19.35
C LYS A 59 5.57 -4.66 20.12
N ILE A 60 6.82 -4.28 19.82
CA ILE A 60 8.01 -4.78 20.54
C ILE A 60 8.03 -4.22 21.96
N GLU A 61 7.91 -2.90 22.15
CA GLU A 61 7.95 -2.27 23.49
C GLU A 61 6.90 -2.86 24.46
N LYS A 62 5.70 -3.16 23.98
CA LYS A 62 4.65 -3.80 24.79
C LYS A 62 4.92 -5.27 25.17
N LYS A 63 5.89 -5.93 24.54
CA LYS A 63 6.21 -7.35 24.78
C LYS A 63 7.34 -7.54 25.80
N ILE A 64 8.14 -6.49 26.02
CA ILE A 64 9.29 -6.49 26.95
C ILE A 64 8.99 -5.79 28.28
N GLY A 65 7.92 -5.02 28.38
CA GLY A 65 7.39 -4.46 29.63
C GLY A 65 6.29 -5.33 30.21
#